data_AF-A0A952VNU7-F1
#
_entry.id   AF-A0A952VNU7-F1
#
_cell.length_a   1.000
_cell.length_b   1.000
_cell.length_c   1.000
_cell.angle_alpha   90.00
_cell.angle_beta   90.00
_cell.angle_gamma   90.00
#
_symmetry.space_group_name_H-M   'P 1'
#
loop_
_entity.id
_entity.type
_entity.pdbx_description
1 polymer ?
#
loop_
_entity_poly.entity_id
_entity_poly.type
_entity_poly.pdbx_seq_one_letter_code
_entity_poly.pdbx_strand_id
1 'polypeptide(L)'
;MSSPTWDEFAELALKRITASGAEYGDIRIQDSQTEQIEGEDRRIALIRDTRDIGLGVRVLYHGAWGFAASSILSLEEVPRVAD
;
A
#
# COMPACT_ATOMS: atom_id res chain seq x y z
N MET A 1 -0.78 23.25 1.96
CA MET A 1 -0.81 22.27 0.85
C MET A 1 -1.68 21.13 1.31
N SER A 2 -2.66 20.70 0.50
CA SER A 2 -3.51 19.56 0.87
C SER A 2 -2.65 18.30 0.99
N SER A 3 -2.94 17.44 1.95
CA SER A 3 -2.35 16.11 1.99
C SER A 3 -2.70 15.35 0.71
N PRO A 4 -1.78 14.54 0.15
CA PRO A 4 -2.06 13.83 -1.08
C PRO A 4 -3.24 12.86 -0.94
N THR A 5 -4.03 12.73 -1.99
CA THR A 5 -5.13 11.76 -2.04
C THR A 5 -4.61 10.37 -2.43
N TRP A 6 -5.41 9.34 -2.15
CA TRP A 6 -5.11 7.97 -2.60
C TRP A 6 -4.98 7.88 -4.11
N ASP A 7 -5.80 8.64 -4.85
CA ASP A 7 -5.77 8.69 -6.31
C ASP A 7 -4.44 9.28 -6.82
N GLU A 8 -3.89 10.30 -6.15
CA GLU A 8 -2.60 10.87 -6.53
C GLU A 8 -1.46 9.87 -6.37
N PHE A 9 -1.46 9.06 -5.30
CA PHE A 9 -0.50 7.96 -5.14
C PHE A 9 -0.69 6.89 -6.21
N ALA A 10 -1.93 6.47 -6.47
CA ALA A 10 -2.22 5.47 -7.48
C ALA A 10 -1.77 5.94 -8.88
N GLU A 11 -2.05 7.19 -9.24
CA GLU A 11 -1.60 7.79 -10.49
C GLU A 11 -0.07 7.83 -10.62
N LEU A 12 0.65 8.16 -9.54
CA LEU A 12 2.12 8.19 -9.55
C LEU A 12 2.70 6.81 -9.87
N ALA A 13 2.20 5.76 -9.22
CA ALA A 13 2.64 4.40 -9.50
C ALA A 13 2.26 3.96 -10.93
N LEU A 14 1.01 4.19 -11.35
CA LEU A 14 0.56 3.80 -12.68
C LEU A 14 1.33 4.53 -13.79
N LYS A 15 1.69 5.80 -13.60
CA LYS A 15 2.55 6.55 -14.53
C LYS A 15 3.93 5.91 -14.65
N ARG A 16 4.53 5.44 -13.55
CA ARG A 16 5.83 4.75 -13.56
C ARG A 16 5.76 3.38 -14.24
N ILE A 17 4.77 2.57 -13.88
CA ILE A 17 4.55 1.25 -14.49
C ILE A 17 4.29 1.37 -16.01
N THR A 18 3.52 2.39 -16.41
CA THR A 18 3.28 2.63 -17.84
C THR A 18 4.57 3.03 -18.55
N ALA A 19 5.39 3.89 -17.94
CA ALA A 19 6.65 4.33 -18.51
C ALA A 19 7.71 3.20 -18.63
N SER A 20 7.65 2.17 -17.77
CA SER A 20 8.54 1.00 -17.85
C SER A 20 8.16 0.01 -18.95
N GLY A 21 6.99 0.19 -19.59
CA GLY A 21 6.54 -0.64 -20.71
C GLY A 21 5.89 -1.96 -20.29
N ALA A 22 5.41 -2.05 -19.04
CA ALA A 22 4.60 -3.19 -18.61
C ALA A 22 3.32 -3.33 -19.46
N GLU A 23 2.98 -4.55 -19.84
CA GLU A 23 1.77 -4.86 -20.61
C GLU A 23 0.51 -4.70 -19.75
N TYR A 24 0.67 -4.94 -18.45
CA TYR A 24 -0.34 -4.74 -17.43
C TYR A 24 0.33 -4.33 -16.13
N GLY A 25 -0.35 -3.48 -15.37
CA GLY A 25 0.11 -2.98 -14.09
C GLY A 25 -1.06 -2.64 -13.18
N ASP A 26 -0.97 -3.04 -11.91
CA ASP A 26 -1.87 -2.58 -10.87
C ASP A 26 -1.12 -2.15 -9.61
N ILE A 27 -1.70 -1.19 -8.90
CA ILE A 27 -1.31 -0.81 -7.55
C ILE A 27 -2.50 -1.03 -6.62
N ARG A 28 -2.23 -1.62 -5.46
CA ARG A 28 -3.20 -1.74 -4.36
C ARG A 28 -2.66 -0.98 -3.18
N ILE A 29 -3.44 -0.04 -2.69
CA ILE A 29 -3.16 0.67 -1.44
C ILE A 29 -4.13 0.16 -0.38
N GLN A 30 -3.62 -0.11 0.82
CA GLN A 30 -4.41 -0.59 1.95
C GLN A 30 -4.16 0.30 3.16
N ASP A 31 -5.26 0.67 3.83
CA ASP A 31 -5.29 1.34 5.13
C ASP A 31 -6.25 0.55 6.00
N SER A 32 -5.73 -0.09 7.04
CA SER A 32 -6.52 -0.93 7.93
C SER A 32 -6.35 -0.47 9.37
N GLN A 33 -7.48 -0.27 10.04
CA GLN A 33 -7.54 -0.04 11.47
C GLN A 33 -8.09 -1.28 12.17
N THR A 34 -7.43 -1.71 13.24
CA THR A 34 -7.80 -2.87 14.04
C THR A 34 -7.88 -2.46 15.50
N GLU A 35 -9.07 -2.59 16.07
CA GLU A 35 -9.33 -2.38 17.50
C GLU A 35 -9.53 -3.74 18.18
N GLN A 36 -8.82 -3.95 19.29
CA GLN A 36 -8.79 -5.21 20.03
C GLN A 36 -8.99 -4.93 21.52
N ILE A 37 -10.00 -5.57 22.11
CA ILE A 37 -10.26 -5.57 23.54
C ILE A 37 -10.28 -7.01 24.02
N GLU A 38 -9.40 -7.35 24.95
CA GLU A 38 -9.32 -8.69 25.54
C GLU A 38 -9.59 -8.64 27.03
N GLY A 39 -10.36 -9.62 27.52
CA GLY A 39 -10.63 -9.81 28.95
C GLY A 39 -10.05 -11.13 29.44
N GLU A 40 -9.49 -11.10 30.64
CA GLU A 40 -8.93 -12.27 31.34
C GLU A 40 -9.30 -12.14 32.83
N ASP A 41 -9.62 -13.22 33.54
CA ASP A 41 -9.96 -13.19 34.97
C ASP A 41 -11.03 -12.14 35.38
N ARG A 42 -12.05 -11.91 34.54
CA ARG A 42 -13.12 -10.89 34.76
C ARG A 42 -12.61 -9.44 34.82
N ARG A 43 -11.41 -9.17 34.30
CA ARG A 43 -10.85 -7.83 34.08
C ARG A 43 -10.50 -7.63 32.61
N ILE A 44 -10.38 -6.38 32.18
CA ILE A 44 -9.80 -6.07 30.87
C ILE A 44 -8.29 -6.26 30.98
N ALA A 45 -7.75 -7.10 30.09
CA ALA A 45 -6.34 -7.45 30.03
C ALA A 45 -5.60 -6.65 28.93
N LEU A 46 -6.28 -6.36 27.81
CA LEU A 46 -5.71 -5.61 26.70
C LEU A 46 -6.74 -4.67 26.09
N ILE A 47 -6.31 -3.44 25.79
CA ILE A 47 -6.97 -2.56 24.84
C ILE A 47 -5.88 -2.11 23.87
N ARG A 48 -6.06 -2.39 22.59
CA ARG A 48 -5.13 -2.05 21.53
C ARG A 48 -5.89 -1.45 20.36
N ASP A 49 -5.34 -0.38 19.80
CA ASP A 49 -5.71 0.19 18.51
C ASP A 49 -4.45 0.13 17.63
N THR A 50 -4.57 -0.39 16.43
CA THR A 50 -3.48 -0.53 15.47
C THR A 50 -3.94 -0.04 14.13
N ARG A 51 -3.08 0.75 13.46
CA ARG A 51 -3.31 1.21 12.11
C ARG A 51 -2.12 0.82 11.24
N ASP A 52 -2.41 0.08 10.18
CA ASP A 52 -1.44 -0.37 9.20
C ASP A 52 -1.77 0.28 7.85
N ILE A 53 -0.73 0.78 7.18
CA ILE A 53 -0.84 1.37 5.84
C ILE A 53 0.26 0.81 4.96
N GLY A 54 -0.05 0.59 3.68
CA GLY A 54 0.94 0.16 2.72
C GLY A 54 0.42 0.09 1.30
N LEU A 55 1.33 -0.24 0.38
CA LEU A 55 1.03 -0.48 -1.02
C LEU A 55 1.68 -1.75 -1.53
N GLY A 56 1.06 -2.33 -2.55
CA GLY A 56 1.64 -3.38 -3.39
C GLY A 56 1.46 -3.04 -4.86
N VAL A 57 2.48 -3.33 -5.66
CA VAL A 57 2.49 -3.20 -7.11
C VAL A 57 2.63 -4.59 -7.72
N ARG A 58 1.89 -4.84 -8.79
CA ARG A 58 1.99 -6.04 -9.61
C ARG A 58 2.02 -5.67 -11.08
N VAL A 59 2.93 -6.30 -11.83
CA VAL A 59 3.13 -6.03 -13.26
C VAL A 59 3.24 -7.31 -14.07
N LEU A 60 2.82 -7.25 -15.33
CA LEU A 60 3.08 -8.28 -16.34
C LEU A 60 4.02 -7.69 -17.40
N TYR A 61 5.15 -8.33 -17.63
CA TYR A 61 6.14 -7.89 -18.62
C TYR A 61 6.76 -9.11 -19.33
N HIS A 62 6.59 -9.18 -20.65
CA HIS A 62 7.00 -10.31 -21.50
C HIS A 62 6.54 -11.67 -20.96
N GLY A 63 5.28 -11.75 -20.55
CA GLY A 63 4.69 -12.99 -20.01
C GLY A 63 5.15 -13.38 -18.61
N ALA A 64 5.94 -12.55 -17.92
CA ALA A 64 6.39 -12.78 -16.55
C ALA A 64 5.72 -11.79 -15.55
N TRP A 65 5.36 -12.30 -14.37
CA TRP A 65 4.80 -11.50 -13.29
C TRP A 65 5.90 -10.94 -12.38
N GLY A 66 5.83 -9.65 -12.07
CA GLY A 66 6.66 -8.95 -11.09
C GLY A 66 5.83 -8.36 -9.96
N PHE A 67 6.40 -8.29 -8.75
CA PHE A 67 5.73 -7.80 -7.54
C PHE A 67 6.69 -6.99 -6.69
N ALA A 68 6.18 -5.90 -6.11
CA ALA A 68 6.89 -5.09 -5.12
C ALA A 68 5.89 -4.53 -4.09
N ALA A 69 6.34 -4.23 -2.88
CA ALA A 69 5.48 -3.69 -1.83
C ALA A 69 6.27 -2.81 -0.86
N SER A 70 5.57 -1.90 -0.18
CA SER A 70 6.12 -1.09 0.91
C SER A 70 5.05 -0.76 1.95
N SER A 71 5.46 -0.66 3.22
CA SER A 71 4.64 -0.13 4.31
C SER A 71 4.73 1.39 4.44
N ILE A 72 5.40 2.06 3.50
CA ILE A 72 5.56 3.52 3.48
C ILE A 72 4.74 4.07 2.32
N LEU A 73 3.79 4.96 2.62
CA LEU A 73 3.02 5.66 1.61
C LEU A 73 3.45 7.13 1.55
N SER A 74 4.27 7.47 0.56
CA SER A 74 4.76 8.83 0.33
C SER A 74 4.98 9.11 -1.15
N LEU A 75 5.07 10.39 -1.52
CA LEU A 75 5.25 10.81 -2.92
C LEU A 75 6.59 10.35 -3.50
N GLU A 76 7.55 10.02 -2.65
CA GLU A 76 8.88 9.52 -3.02
C GLU A 76 8.89 7.99 -3.11
N GLU A 77 8.28 7.32 -2.12
CA GLU A 77 8.33 5.86 -2.01
C GLU A 77 7.47 5.19 -3.09
N VAL A 78 6.29 5.73 -3.38
CA VAL A 78 5.36 5.11 -4.32
C VAL A 78 5.96 4.93 -5.72
N PRO A 79 6.60 5.96 -6.32
CA PRO A 79 7.34 5.78 -7.57
C PRO A 79 8.48 4.77 -7.45
N ARG A 80 9.20 4.74 -6.33
CA ARG A 80 10.36 3.87 -6.10
C ARG A 80 9.97 2.39 -6.05
N VAL A 81 8.80 2.07 -5.50
CA VAL A 81 8.26 0.71 -5.47
C VAL A 81 7.78 0.26 -6.86
N ALA A 82 7.44 1.21 -7.73
CA ALA A 82 6.91 0.99 -9.07
C ALA A 82 7.97 1.08 -10.19
N ASP A 83 9.25 1.25 -9.84
CA ASP A 83 10.41 1.32 -10.75
C ASP A 83 10.93 -0.09 -11.06
#